data_AF-A0A2A4SQ68-F1
#
_entry.id   AF-A0A2A4SQ68-F1
#
_cell.length_a   1.000
_cell.length_b   1.000
_cell.length_c   1.000
_cell.angle_alpha   90.00
_cell.angle_beta   90.00
_cell.angle_gamma   90.00
#
_symmetry.space_group_name_H-M   'P 1'
#
loop_
_entity.id
_entity.type
_entity.pdbx_description
1 polymer ?
#
loop_
_entity_poly.entity_id
_entity_poly.type
_entity_poly.pdbx_seq_one_letter_code
_entity_poly.pdbx_strand_id
1 'polypeptide(L)'
;MKNPSKTKILIQFFTLCLMVIGVSYLISSIWVQKKEEIPEKQVLFFAESMTLAEFGVKNNLSTRILQEVFELKDKKGLQKQVNAFNATEERISSKVDKILAVEAEHGSKNWQKILLKFILWFVICGVAFYLMRRGKITPEVRKILYFSSLVIFGVILGADPSAMGTVKDAIGLYAEKGVIFPPRMIALTVFLLIVLLANKFFCGWACQIGTLQDLIFRLNRNKKDRKGVFKQVKLPFVVTNTIRVLFFAIFTVVSFVWALDIIEFIDPFKIYKPGKIEVMGWVFMGGLLVLSIFVYRPWCTMFCPFGLVGWLVEKLAVFKIKVDYDKCTACQSCAKACPTTAMDSILKRDKVIPDCFACGTCLESCKSGALTFSFGKRLQPPAKKFDR
;
A
#
# COMPACT_ATOMS: atom_id res chain seq x y z
N MET A 1 -14.21 -26.33 23.59
CA MET A 1 -14.05 -24.85 23.55
C MET A 1 -15.04 -24.23 22.54
N LYS A 2 -15.93 -23.33 22.99
CA LYS A 2 -17.03 -22.73 22.20
C LYS A 2 -16.49 -21.69 21.18
N ASN A 3 -17.13 -21.58 20.01
CA ASN A 3 -16.87 -20.53 19.01
C ASN A 3 -17.28 -19.15 19.57
N PRO A 4 -16.68 -18.03 19.11
CA PRO A 4 -17.12 -16.69 19.54
C PRO A 4 -18.58 -16.44 19.11
N SER A 5 -19.35 -15.76 19.97
CA SER A 5 -20.71 -15.33 19.63
C SER A 5 -20.68 -14.16 18.64
N LYS A 6 -21.76 -14.01 17.86
CA LYS A 6 -21.93 -12.86 16.95
C LYS A 6 -21.77 -11.53 17.67
N THR A 7 -22.34 -11.39 18.86
CA THR A 7 -22.21 -10.21 19.72
C THR A 7 -20.77 -9.91 20.08
N LYS A 8 -19.98 -10.93 20.45
CA LYS A 8 -18.56 -10.75 20.77
C LYS A 8 -17.75 -10.22 19.57
N ILE A 9 -18.06 -10.70 18.37
CA ILE A 9 -17.39 -10.27 17.13
C ILE A 9 -17.69 -8.79 16.85
N LEU A 10 -18.96 -8.37 16.99
CA LEU A 10 -19.35 -6.98 16.80
C LEU A 10 -18.70 -6.06 17.82
N ILE A 11 -18.69 -6.44 19.11
CA ILE A 11 -17.99 -5.67 20.16
C ILE A 11 -16.51 -5.54 19.80
N GLN A 12 -15.82 -6.63 19.48
CA GLN A 12 -14.40 -6.58 19.11
C GLN A 12 -14.14 -5.72 17.87
N PHE A 13 -15.04 -5.76 16.88
CA PHE A 13 -14.95 -4.92 15.68
C PHE A 13 -15.05 -3.44 16.02
N PHE A 14 -16.08 -3.03 16.76
CA PHE A 14 -16.27 -1.64 17.16
C PHE A 14 -15.14 -1.17 18.09
N THR A 15 -14.72 -1.98 19.06
CA THR A 15 -13.58 -1.67 19.93
C THR A 15 -12.30 -1.47 19.13
N LEU A 16 -12.01 -2.35 18.16
CA LEU A 16 -10.83 -2.22 17.30
C LEU A 16 -10.87 -0.93 16.47
N CYS A 17 -12.02 -0.63 15.85
CA CYS A 17 -12.17 0.59 15.03
C CYS A 17 -12.04 1.86 15.88
N LEU A 18 -12.74 1.92 17.03
CA LEU A 18 -12.67 3.05 17.95
C LEU A 18 -11.26 3.24 18.52
N MET A 19 -10.57 2.15 18.88
CA MET A 19 -9.20 2.21 19.36
C MET A 19 -8.25 2.72 18.26
N VAL A 20 -8.36 2.20 17.04
CA VAL A 20 -7.51 2.67 15.92
C VAL A 20 -7.75 4.15 15.65
N ILE A 21 -9.01 4.58 15.53
CA ILE A 21 -9.37 5.97 15.22
C ILE A 21 -8.97 6.90 16.38
N GLY A 22 -9.37 6.57 17.62
CA GLY A 22 -9.14 7.40 18.80
C GLY A 22 -7.66 7.56 19.15
N VAL A 23 -6.90 6.46 19.13
CA VAL A 23 -5.45 6.52 19.41
C VAL A 23 -4.71 7.19 18.26
N SER A 24 -5.10 6.94 16.99
CA SER A 24 -4.49 7.64 15.86
C SER A 24 -4.78 9.14 15.91
N TYR A 25 -5.98 9.56 16.31
CA TYR A 25 -6.31 10.97 16.52
C TYR A 25 -5.38 11.60 17.56
N LEU A 26 -5.25 10.97 18.73
CA LEU A 26 -4.37 11.42 19.81
C LEU A 26 -2.89 11.49 19.39
N ILE A 27 -2.38 10.48 18.69
CA ILE A 27 -0.99 10.50 18.23
C ILE A 27 -0.79 11.56 17.14
N SER A 28 -1.75 11.69 16.23
CA SER A 28 -1.68 12.69 15.15
C SER A 28 -1.75 14.13 15.68
N SER A 29 -2.40 14.38 16.82
CA SER A 29 -2.41 15.70 17.45
C SER A 29 -1.11 16.01 18.20
N ILE A 30 -0.42 15.00 18.75
CA ILE A 30 0.89 15.16 19.40
C ILE A 30 1.99 15.41 18.35
N TRP A 31 1.93 14.70 17.22
CA TRP A 31 2.88 14.89 16.14
C TRP A 31 2.43 16.06 15.25
N VAL A 32 2.87 17.28 15.56
CA VAL A 32 2.69 18.45 14.69
C VAL A 32 3.43 18.19 13.37
N GLN A 33 2.74 17.63 12.38
CA GLN A 33 3.22 17.55 11.01
C GLN A 33 2.91 18.89 10.35
N LYS A 34 3.93 19.54 9.77
CA LYS A 34 3.74 20.68 8.86
C LYS A 34 2.68 20.29 7.83
N LYS A 35 1.73 21.18 7.55
CA LYS A 35 0.70 20.91 6.55
C LYS A 35 1.35 20.53 5.23
N GLU A 36 0.88 19.42 4.65
CA GLU A 36 1.13 19.06 3.25
C GLU A 36 0.24 19.98 2.41
N GLU A 37 0.60 21.25 2.29
CA GLU A 37 -0.04 22.16 1.34
C GLU A 37 0.77 22.08 0.04
N ILE A 38 0.10 21.64 -1.03
CA ILE A 38 0.65 21.69 -2.38
C ILE A 38 0.74 23.19 -2.72
N PRO A 39 1.93 23.75 -3.01
CA PRO A 39 2.03 25.16 -3.34
C PRO A 39 1.23 25.42 -4.62
N GLU A 40 0.33 26.41 -4.55
CA GLU A 40 -0.40 26.94 -5.70
C GLU A 40 0.60 27.47 -6.74
N LYS A 41 0.20 27.44 -8.00
CA LYS A 41 1.03 27.91 -9.11
C LYS A 41 1.36 29.39 -8.88
N GLN A 42 2.64 29.70 -8.65
CA GLN A 42 3.05 31.07 -8.39
C GLN A 42 3.15 31.82 -9.72
N VAL A 43 2.45 32.95 -9.84
CA VAL A 43 2.65 33.85 -10.98
C VAL A 43 4.02 34.50 -10.81
N LEU A 44 4.98 34.09 -11.65
CA LEU A 44 6.33 34.63 -11.59
C LEU A 44 6.42 35.97 -12.31
N PHE A 45 7.12 36.91 -11.70
CA PHE A 45 7.44 38.20 -12.28
C PHE A 45 8.71 38.10 -13.13
N PHE A 46 8.58 38.46 -14.41
CA PHE A 46 9.68 38.56 -15.37
C PHE A 46 9.92 40.04 -15.74
N ALA A 47 11.19 40.44 -15.82
CA ALA A 47 11.60 41.74 -16.36
C ALA A 47 12.82 41.55 -17.28
N GLU A 48 12.84 42.26 -18.40
CA GLU A 48 13.75 42.04 -19.55
C GLU A 48 15.25 42.17 -19.21
N SER A 49 15.62 42.78 -18.08
CA SER A 49 17.02 42.97 -17.69
C SER A 49 17.38 42.41 -16.31
N MET A 50 16.50 41.63 -15.69
CA MET A 50 16.73 41.19 -14.32
C MET A 50 17.81 40.10 -14.23
N THR A 51 18.65 40.20 -13.22
CA THR A 51 19.60 39.15 -12.86
C THR A 51 18.88 37.97 -12.21
N LEU A 52 19.48 36.78 -12.22
CA LEU A 52 18.91 35.62 -11.52
C LEU A 52 18.77 35.86 -10.01
N ALA A 53 19.68 36.63 -9.40
CA ALA A 53 19.57 37.02 -8.00
C ALA A 53 18.34 37.90 -7.73
N GLU A 54 18.10 38.90 -8.57
CA GLU A 54 16.91 39.77 -8.48
C GLU A 54 15.62 38.99 -8.76
N PHE A 55 15.66 38.03 -9.69
CA PHE A 55 14.56 37.12 -9.96
C PHE A 55 14.22 36.26 -8.75
N GLY A 56 15.22 35.77 -8.03
CA GLY A 56 15.00 35.07 -6.76
C GLY A 56 14.34 35.92 -5.70
N VAL A 57 14.84 37.13 -5.49
CA VAL A 57 14.30 38.04 -4.46
C VAL A 57 12.86 38.42 -4.79
N LYS A 58 12.57 38.82 -6.04
CA LYS A 58 11.21 39.23 -6.44
C LYS A 58 10.20 38.10 -6.38
N ASN A 59 10.62 36.88 -6.71
CA ASN A 59 9.74 35.71 -6.71
C ASN A 59 9.82 34.89 -5.42
N ASN A 60 10.52 35.39 -4.39
CA ASN A 60 10.72 34.70 -3.12
C ASN A 60 11.31 33.28 -3.27
N LEU A 61 12.21 33.10 -4.25
CA LEU A 61 12.88 31.83 -4.53
C LEU A 61 14.24 31.77 -3.83
N SER A 62 14.53 30.64 -3.21
CA SER A 62 15.83 30.40 -2.60
C SER A 62 16.93 30.31 -3.66
N THR A 63 18.17 30.62 -3.25
CA THR A 63 19.33 30.51 -4.14
C THR A 63 19.51 29.10 -4.71
N ARG A 64 19.11 28.07 -3.96
CA ARG A 64 19.16 26.68 -4.41
C ARG A 64 18.19 26.41 -5.55
N ILE A 65 16.95 26.92 -5.45
CA ILE A 65 15.95 26.78 -6.52
C ILE A 65 16.48 27.42 -7.80
N LEU A 66 17.07 28.62 -7.72
CA LEU A 66 17.66 29.27 -8.89
C LEU A 66 18.78 28.45 -9.53
N GLN A 67 19.64 27.84 -8.72
CA GLN A 67 20.72 26.99 -9.22
C GLN A 67 20.19 25.73 -9.92
N GLU A 68 19.11 25.13 -9.41
CA GLU A 68 18.47 23.97 -10.03
C GLU A 68 17.67 24.33 -11.29
N VAL A 69 16.93 25.45 -11.30
CA VAL A 69 16.13 25.92 -12.45
C VAL A 69 17.02 26.25 -13.66
N PHE A 70 18.12 26.97 -13.40
CA PHE A 70 19.05 27.49 -14.40
C PHE A 70 20.34 26.67 -14.54
N GLU A 71 20.40 25.49 -13.90
CA GLU A 71 21.51 24.51 -14.01
C GLU A 71 22.89 25.13 -13.70
N LEU A 72 22.94 26.00 -12.69
CA LEU A 72 24.16 26.70 -12.28
C LEU A 72 25.03 25.82 -11.38
N LYS A 73 26.32 25.70 -11.71
CA LYS A 73 27.29 24.95 -10.90
C LYS A 73 27.83 25.77 -9.71
N ASP A 74 27.74 27.09 -9.76
CA ASP A 74 28.31 28.00 -8.77
C ASP A 74 27.44 29.25 -8.52
N LYS A 75 27.67 29.92 -7.39
CA LYS A 75 26.92 31.14 -7.02
C LYS A 75 27.25 32.35 -7.91
N LYS A 76 28.38 32.34 -8.61
CA LYS A 76 28.74 33.43 -9.54
C LYS A 76 27.78 33.49 -10.74
N GLY A 77 27.18 32.35 -11.11
CA GLY A 77 26.15 32.29 -12.15
C GLY A 77 24.88 33.10 -11.87
N LEU A 78 24.63 33.52 -10.62
CA LEU A 78 23.44 34.29 -10.22
C LEU A 78 23.45 35.75 -10.75
N GLN A 79 24.60 36.24 -11.19
CA GLN A 79 24.77 37.56 -11.81
C GLN A 79 24.35 37.57 -13.29
N LYS A 80 24.12 36.40 -13.90
CA LYS A 80 23.66 36.32 -15.29
C LYS A 80 22.22 36.82 -15.39
N GLN A 81 21.88 37.41 -16.54
CA GLN A 81 20.51 37.82 -16.85
C GLN A 81 19.64 36.59 -17.16
N VAL A 82 18.36 36.66 -16.80
CA VAL A 82 17.38 35.59 -17.10
C VAL A 82 17.34 35.28 -18.61
N ASN A 83 17.41 36.32 -19.45
CA ASN A 83 17.37 36.21 -20.91
C ASN A 83 18.56 35.46 -21.52
N ALA A 84 19.69 35.37 -20.81
CA ALA A 84 20.88 34.66 -21.28
C ALA A 84 20.67 33.14 -21.42
N PHE A 85 19.59 32.61 -20.84
CA PHE A 85 19.28 31.17 -20.83
C PHE A 85 18.32 30.73 -21.94
N ASN A 86 17.93 31.63 -22.85
CA ASN A 86 17.14 31.36 -24.06
C ASN A 86 15.93 30.42 -23.82
N ALA A 87 15.26 30.59 -22.67
CA ALA A 87 14.13 29.80 -22.25
C ALA A 87 12.89 30.69 -22.16
N THR A 88 11.79 30.24 -22.77
CA THR A 88 10.48 30.92 -22.68
C THR A 88 10.05 31.07 -21.23
N GLU A 89 9.38 32.18 -20.88
CA GLU A 89 8.86 32.46 -19.54
C GLU A 89 8.00 31.29 -19.00
N GLU A 90 7.17 30.68 -19.86
CA GLU A 90 6.37 29.49 -19.53
C GLU A 90 7.24 28.29 -19.09
N ARG A 91 8.39 28.09 -19.73
CA ARG A 91 9.30 26.98 -19.43
C ARG A 91 10.01 27.21 -18.10
N ILE A 92 10.39 28.45 -17.80
CA ILE A 92 11.00 28.84 -16.52
C ILE A 92 9.97 28.70 -15.40
N SER A 93 8.74 29.21 -15.60
CA SER A 93 7.64 29.05 -14.65
C SER A 93 7.36 27.59 -14.35
N SER A 94 7.25 26.75 -15.39
CA SER A 94 7.06 25.31 -15.21
C SER A 94 8.20 24.67 -14.40
N LYS A 95 9.47 24.97 -14.71
CA LYS A 95 10.61 24.42 -13.94
C LYS A 95 10.57 24.85 -12.47
N VAL A 96 10.28 26.12 -12.19
CA VAL A 96 10.17 26.65 -10.83
C VAL A 96 9.03 25.97 -10.06
N ASP A 97 7.84 25.88 -10.65
CA ASP A 97 6.68 25.20 -10.05
C ASP A 97 6.99 23.74 -9.70
N LYS A 98 7.71 23.04 -10.59
CA LYS A 98 8.13 21.66 -10.37
C LYS A 98 9.09 21.53 -9.19
N ILE A 99 10.09 22.39 -9.10
CA ILE A 99 11.10 22.35 -8.03
C ILE A 99 10.47 22.73 -6.67
N LEU A 100 9.62 23.77 -6.66
CA LEU A 100 8.86 24.16 -5.46
C LEU A 100 7.94 23.04 -4.97
N ALA A 101 7.28 22.32 -5.88
CA ALA A 101 6.46 21.17 -5.51
C ALA A 101 7.27 20.04 -4.88
N VAL A 102 8.48 19.74 -5.41
CA VAL A 102 9.39 18.74 -4.83
C VAL A 102 9.90 19.17 -3.45
N GLU A 103 10.25 20.45 -3.28
CA GLU A 103 10.77 20.98 -2.02
C GLU A 103 9.69 21.02 -0.93
N ALA A 104 8.45 21.42 -1.27
CA ALA A 104 7.30 21.35 -0.37
C ALA A 104 7.02 19.91 0.08
N GLU A 105 7.05 18.95 -0.85
CA GLU A 105 6.90 17.54 -0.54
C GLU A 105 8.05 17.05 0.37
N HIS A 106 9.30 17.42 0.12
CA HIS A 106 10.44 17.07 0.98
C HIS A 106 10.34 17.67 2.39
N GLY A 107 9.91 18.93 2.50
CA GLY A 107 9.83 19.68 3.76
C GLY A 107 8.69 19.25 4.67
N SER A 108 7.64 18.63 4.12
CA SER A 108 6.52 18.09 4.90
C SER A 108 6.83 16.72 5.55
N LYS A 109 7.85 15.99 5.08
CA LYS A 109 8.14 14.63 5.51
C LYS A 109 9.20 14.56 6.61
N ASN A 110 8.94 13.72 7.62
CA ASN A 110 9.93 13.39 8.66
C ASN A 110 10.81 12.21 8.21
N TRP A 111 12.01 12.51 7.70
CA TRP A 111 12.94 11.53 7.14
C TRP A 111 13.42 10.46 8.13
N GLN A 112 13.62 10.82 9.40
CA GLN A 112 14.00 9.85 10.45
C GLN A 112 12.88 8.84 10.69
N LYS A 113 11.63 9.31 10.74
CA LYS A 113 10.44 8.47 10.90
C LYS A 113 10.30 7.49 9.73
N ILE A 114 10.55 7.96 8.51
CA ILE A 114 10.51 7.13 7.30
C ILE A 114 11.57 6.03 7.38
N LEU A 115 12.83 6.38 7.67
CA LEU A 115 13.92 5.41 7.78
C LEU A 115 13.61 4.34 8.85
N LEU A 116 13.17 4.78 10.04
CA LEU A 116 12.76 3.88 11.12
C LEU A 116 11.64 2.93 10.67
N LYS A 117 10.64 3.45 9.95
CA LYS A 117 9.53 2.64 9.41
C LYS A 117 10.02 1.55 8.47
N PHE A 118 10.95 1.86 7.56
CA PHE A 118 11.54 0.86 6.66
C PHE A 118 12.31 -0.22 7.42
N ILE A 119 13.15 0.15 8.37
CA ILE A 119 13.91 -0.81 9.19
C ILE A 119 12.94 -1.76 9.91
N LEU A 120 11.94 -1.21 10.59
CA LEU A 120 10.95 -2.00 11.32
C LEU A 120 10.11 -2.88 10.39
N TRP A 121 9.80 -2.44 9.16
CA TRP A 121 9.17 -3.28 8.15
C TRP A 121 10.02 -4.48 7.76
N PHE A 122 11.33 -4.29 7.54
CA PHE A 122 12.23 -5.42 7.27
C PHE A 122 12.30 -6.39 8.44
N VAL A 123 12.31 -5.89 9.68
CA VAL A 123 12.29 -6.73 10.89
C VAL A 123 11.01 -7.55 10.96
N ILE A 124 9.83 -6.94 10.85
CA ILE A 124 8.56 -7.68 10.97
C ILE A 124 8.37 -8.67 9.82
N CYS A 125 8.73 -8.29 8.60
CA CYS A 125 8.70 -9.19 7.45
C CYS A 125 9.71 -10.33 7.62
N GLY A 126 10.91 -10.07 8.13
CA GLY A 126 11.90 -11.09 8.43
C GLY A 126 11.41 -12.10 9.46
N VAL A 127 10.83 -11.62 10.57
CA VAL A 127 10.22 -12.48 11.60
C VAL A 127 9.08 -13.32 11.02
N ALA A 128 8.14 -12.69 10.31
CA ALA A 128 7.03 -13.40 9.69
C ALA A 128 7.53 -14.44 8.65
N PHE A 129 8.56 -14.10 7.87
CA PHE A 129 9.16 -15.00 6.87
C PHE A 129 9.81 -16.20 7.56
N TYR A 130 10.60 -15.98 8.61
CA TYR A 130 11.23 -17.04 9.38
C TYR A 130 10.19 -18.00 9.98
N LEU A 131 9.15 -17.45 10.61
CA LEU A 131 8.06 -18.25 11.20
C LEU A 131 7.27 -19.00 10.12
N MET A 132 7.04 -18.38 8.96
CA MET A 132 6.39 -19.02 7.81
C MET A 132 7.18 -20.22 7.30
N ARG A 133 8.51 -20.07 7.15
CA ARG A 133 9.42 -21.14 6.71
C ARG A 133 9.47 -22.32 7.69
N ARG A 134 9.36 -22.03 8.99
CA ARG A 134 9.29 -23.04 10.05
C ARG A 134 7.90 -23.65 10.25
N GLY A 135 6.87 -23.19 9.52
CA GLY A 135 5.49 -23.65 9.70
C GLY A 135 4.88 -23.26 11.06
N LYS A 136 5.41 -22.24 11.73
CA LYS A 136 5.00 -21.83 13.09
C LYS A 136 3.94 -20.72 13.12
N ILE A 137 3.36 -20.38 11.97
CA ILE A 137 2.29 -19.36 11.87
C ILE A 137 0.95 -19.98 12.29
N THR A 138 0.66 -19.93 13.59
CA THR A 138 -0.64 -20.30 14.15
C THR A 138 -1.64 -19.13 14.05
N PRO A 139 -2.95 -19.37 14.25
CA PRO A 139 -3.95 -18.30 14.26
C PRO A 139 -3.65 -17.18 15.26
N GLU A 140 -3.12 -17.51 16.44
CA GLU A 140 -2.80 -16.53 17.49
C GLU A 140 -1.55 -15.72 17.13
N VAL A 141 -0.46 -16.38 16.73
CA VAL A 141 0.78 -15.71 16.28
C VAL A 141 0.49 -14.76 15.13
N ARG A 142 -0.36 -15.17 14.18
CA ARG A 142 -0.77 -14.33 13.06
C ARG A 142 -1.49 -13.06 13.51
N LYS A 143 -2.48 -13.18 14.41
CA LYS A 143 -3.22 -12.03 14.95
C LYS A 143 -2.29 -11.08 15.70
N ILE A 144 -1.33 -11.60 16.47
CA ILE A 144 -0.33 -10.80 17.17
C ILE A 144 0.51 -10.00 16.17
N LEU A 145 1.08 -10.64 15.14
CA LEU A 145 1.88 -9.95 14.13
C LEU A 145 1.09 -8.87 13.37
N TYR A 146 -0.17 -9.15 13.05
CA TYR A 146 -1.06 -8.16 12.42
C TYR A 146 -1.35 -6.98 13.33
N PHE A 147 -1.66 -7.25 14.60
CA PHE A 147 -1.92 -6.21 15.59
C PHE A 147 -0.67 -5.37 15.86
N SER A 148 0.50 -5.99 16.04
CA SER A 148 1.78 -5.28 16.15
C SER A 148 2.04 -4.39 14.95
N SER A 149 1.82 -4.89 13.74
CA SER A 149 2.01 -4.11 12.52
C SER A 149 1.04 -2.94 12.40
N LEU A 150 -0.23 -3.17 12.76
CA LEU A 150 -1.25 -2.13 12.82
C LEU A 150 -0.86 -1.01 13.80
N VAL A 151 -0.46 -1.38 15.01
CA VAL A 151 -0.08 -0.41 16.05
C VAL A 151 1.20 0.32 15.67
N ILE A 152 2.25 -0.40 15.30
CA ILE A 152 3.56 0.21 14.97
C ILE A 152 3.47 1.06 13.70
N PHE A 153 3.02 0.48 12.58
CA PHE A 153 3.08 1.14 11.28
C PHE A 153 1.87 2.00 10.94
N GLY A 154 0.72 1.74 11.57
CA GLY A 154 -0.48 2.54 11.39
C GLY A 154 -0.59 3.62 12.45
N VAL A 155 -0.74 3.21 13.72
CA VAL A 155 -1.10 4.11 14.82
C VAL A 155 0.09 4.98 15.27
N ILE A 156 1.25 4.39 15.55
CA ILE A 156 2.44 5.11 16.05
C ILE A 156 3.16 5.85 14.91
N LEU A 157 3.50 5.13 13.83
CA LEU A 157 4.28 5.70 12.73
C LEU A 157 3.42 6.44 11.68
N GLY A 158 2.11 6.27 11.69
CA GLY A 158 1.20 6.97 10.77
C GLY A 158 1.14 6.37 9.36
N ALA A 159 0.30 6.95 8.52
CA ALA A 159 0.04 6.47 7.16
C ALA A 159 1.29 6.41 6.25
N ASP A 160 2.20 7.36 6.37
CA ASP A 160 3.28 7.58 5.39
C ASP A 160 4.62 6.94 5.79
N PRO A 161 5.42 6.45 4.82
CA PRO A 161 5.02 6.08 3.46
C PRO A 161 3.97 4.96 3.46
N SER A 162 3.19 4.89 2.38
CA SER A 162 2.27 3.79 2.11
C SER A 162 2.55 3.22 0.71
N ALA A 163 2.45 1.89 0.55
CA ALA A 163 2.68 1.27 -0.75
C ALA A 163 1.69 1.73 -1.82
N MET A 164 0.44 1.98 -1.42
CA MET A 164 -0.58 2.54 -2.32
C MET A 164 -0.20 3.96 -2.77
N GLY A 165 0.23 4.82 -1.84
CA GLY A 165 0.69 6.18 -2.13
C GLY A 165 1.77 6.17 -3.20
N THR A 166 2.78 5.31 -3.10
CA THR A 166 3.87 5.27 -4.10
C THR A 166 3.41 5.07 -5.55
N VAL A 167 2.26 4.42 -5.80
CA VAL A 167 1.68 4.28 -7.14
C VAL A 167 0.72 5.42 -7.47
N LYS A 168 -0.17 5.77 -6.53
CA LYS A 168 -1.11 6.89 -6.68
C LYS A 168 -0.35 8.17 -7.00
N ASP A 169 0.64 8.48 -6.18
CA ASP A 169 1.42 9.70 -6.25
C ASP A 169 2.29 9.77 -7.51
N ALA A 170 2.79 8.63 -7.98
CA ALA A 170 3.53 8.57 -9.24
C ALA A 170 2.65 8.90 -10.46
N ILE A 171 1.33 8.68 -10.35
CA ILE A 171 0.36 9.00 -11.41
C ILE A 171 -0.20 10.41 -11.19
N GLY A 172 -0.74 10.70 -10.00
CA GLY A 172 -1.39 11.96 -9.65
C GLY A 172 -0.45 13.15 -9.73
N LEU A 173 0.72 13.12 -9.06
CA LEU A 173 1.68 14.23 -9.12
C LEU A 173 2.29 14.41 -10.51
N TYR A 174 2.47 13.31 -11.24
CA TYR A 174 2.95 13.38 -12.61
C TYR A 174 1.90 13.98 -13.55
N ALA A 175 0.62 13.63 -13.37
CA ALA A 175 -0.46 14.19 -14.16
C ALA A 175 -0.72 15.68 -13.84
N GLU A 176 -0.69 16.05 -12.57
CA GLU A 176 -0.94 17.44 -12.12
C GLU A 176 0.23 18.37 -12.43
N LYS A 177 1.48 17.94 -12.14
CA LYS A 177 2.66 18.82 -12.19
C LYS A 177 3.76 18.33 -13.15
N GLY A 178 3.64 17.15 -13.75
CA GLY A 178 4.69 16.58 -14.59
C GLY A 178 5.97 16.29 -13.82
N VAL A 179 5.84 15.93 -12.53
CA VAL A 179 6.95 15.65 -11.60
C VAL A 179 6.85 14.23 -11.07
N ILE A 180 8.00 13.58 -10.93
CA ILE A 180 8.15 12.32 -10.22
C ILE A 180 8.94 12.59 -8.94
N PHE A 181 8.39 12.25 -7.78
CA PHE A 181 9.09 12.42 -6.50
C PHE A 181 10.03 11.22 -6.26
N PRO A 182 11.37 11.39 -6.35
CA PRO A 182 12.32 10.26 -6.34
C PRO A 182 12.22 9.37 -5.09
N PRO A 183 12.03 9.89 -3.87
CA PRO A 183 11.88 9.05 -2.67
C PRO A 183 10.69 8.08 -2.74
N ARG A 184 9.58 8.47 -3.37
CA ARG A 184 8.42 7.59 -3.58
C ARG A 184 8.74 6.49 -4.58
N MET A 185 9.56 6.75 -5.59
CA MET A 185 10.02 5.73 -6.55
C MET A 185 11.00 4.74 -5.93
N ILE A 186 11.88 5.19 -5.04
CA ILE A 186 12.74 4.31 -4.25
C ILE A 186 11.87 3.40 -3.38
N ALA A 187 10.90 3.97 -2.67
CA ALA A 187 9.95 3.21 -1.86
C ALA A 187 9.17 2.18 -2.69
N LEU A 188 8.64 2.58 -3.85
CA LEU A 188 7.97 1.67 -4.80
C LEU A 188 8.87 0.51 -5.18
N THR A 189 10.12 0.81 -5.55
CA THR A 189 11.12 -0.20 -5.94
C THR A 189 11.35 -1.18 -4.80
N VAL A 190 11.56 -0.70 -3.57
CA VAL A 190 11.73 -1.57 -2.38
C VAL A 190 10.50 -2.47 -2.18
N PHE A 191 9.28 -1.93 -2.26
CA PHE A 191 8.08 -2.74 -2.10
C PHE A 191 7.92 -3.79 -3.21
N LEU A 192 8.22 -3.44 -4.46
CA LEU A 192 8.17 -4.38 -5.59
C LEU A 192 9.25 -5.45 -5.49
N LEU A 193 10.44 -5.12 -4.98
CA LEU A 193 11.49 -6.11 -4.70
C LEU A 193 11.05 -7.10 -3.61
N ILE A 194 10.37 -6.64 -2.55
CA ILE A 194 9.79 -7.55 -1.55
C ILE A 194 8.71 -8.43 -2.21
N VAL A 195 7.91 -7.87 -3.13
CA VAL A 195 6.90 -8.64 -3.87
C VAL A 195 7.52 -9.72 -4.74
N LEU A 196 8.61 -9.38 -5.43
CA LEU A 196 9.41 -10.31 -6.23
C LEU A 196 10.10 -11.36 -5.34
N LEU A 197 10.51 -11.00 -4.12
CA LEU A 197 11.13 -11.94 -3.22
C LEU A 197 10.11 -12.95 -2.68
N ALA A 198 8.95 -12.51 -2.21
CA ALA A 198 8.10 -13.32 -1.33
C ALA A 198 6.58 -13.19 -1.58
N ASN A 199 6.13 -13.03 -2.83
CA ASN A 199 4.72 -12.73 -3.15
C ASN A 199 4.31 -11.43 -2.45
N LYS A 200 3.01 -11.17 -2.21
CA LYS A 200 2.54 -9.96 -1.50
C LYS A 200 2.81 -9.98 0.00
N PHE A 201 4.02 -10.37 0.41
CA PHE A 201 4.44 -10.53 1.79
C PHE A 201 4.33 -9.23 2.59
N PHE A 202 4.80 -8.13 2.01
CA PHE A 202 4.69 -6.81 2.61
C PHE A 202 3.21 -6.44 2.89
N CYS A 203 2.34 -6.59 1.89
CA CYS A 203 0.92 -6.34 2.08
C CYS A 203 0.31 -7.28 3.13
N GLY A 204 0.75 -8.54 3.16
CA GLY A 204 0.29 -9.56 4.10
C GLY A 204 0.62 -9.23 5.56
N TRP A 205 1.83 -8.75 5.82
CA TRP A 205 2.40 -8.73 7.17
C TRP A 205 2.80 -7.37 7.71
N ALA A 206 2.99 -6.34 6.87
CA ALA A 206 3.55 -5.05 7.29
C ALA A 206 2.69 -3.85 6.92
N CYS A 207 1.96 -3.90 5.80
CA CYS A 207 1.06 -2.84 5.38
C CYS A 207 -0.09 -2.67 6.38
N GLN A 208 -0.18 -1.49 6.98
CA GLN A 208 -1.12 -1.16 8.07
C GLN A 208 -2.60 -1.34 7.69
N ILE A 209 -3.03 -0.90 6.51
CA ILE A 209 -4.41 -1.14 6.03
C ILE A 209 -4.64 -2.61 5.72
N GLY A 210 -3.64 -3.27 5.14
CA GLY A 210 -3.72 -4.69 4.85
C GLY A 210 -3.92 -5.53 6.12
N THR A 211 -3.10 -5.29 7.15
CA THR A 211 -3.19 -6.00 8.42
C THR A 211 -4.44 -5.62 9.20
N LEU A 212 -4.91 -4.38 9.12
CA LEU A 212 -6.20 -3.96 9.70
C LEU A 212 -7.37 -4.75 9.11
N GLN A 213 -7.51 -4.78 7.78
CA GLN A 213 -8.60 -5.49 7.12
C GLN A 213 -8.54 -7.00 7.36
N ASP A 214 -7.33 -7.57 7.40
CA ASP A 214 -7.13 -8.99 7.69
C ASP A 214 -7.46 -9.32 9.16
N LEU A 215 -7.10 -8.44 10.10
CA LEU A 215 -7.45 -8.58 11.50
C LEU A 215 -8.97 -8.54 11.69
N ILE A 216 -9.66 -7.56 11.10
CA ILE A 216 -11.13 -7.45 11.11
C ILE A 216 -11.77 -8.71 10.52
N PHE A 217 -11.30 -9.18 9.37
CA PHE A 217 -11.79 -10.41 8.76
C PHE A 217 -11.64 -11.62 9.69
N ARG A 218 -10.56 -11.67 10.46
CA ARG A 218 -10.26 -12.77 11.39
C ARG A 218 -10.97 -12.67 12.73
N LEU A 219 -11.47 -11.50 13.13
CA LEU A 219 -12.40 -11.40 14.26
C LEU A 219 -13.64 -12.28 14.02
N ASN A 220 -14.09 -12.34 12.77
CA ASN A 220 -15.22 -13.16 12.37
C ASN A 220 -14.88 -14.65 12.20
N ARG A 221 -13.61 -15.09 12.34
CA ARG A 221 -13.24 -16.50 12.15
C ARG A 221 -13.24 -17.29 13.44
N ASN A 222 -13.50 -18.60 13.31
CA ASN A 222 -13.39 -19.53 14.43
C ASN A 222 -11.94 -19.65 14.93
N LYS A 223 -11.73 -20.31 16.08
CA LYS A 223 -10.41 -20.44 16.73
C LYS A 223 -9.34 -21.09 15.85
N LYS A 224 -9.74 -22.00 14.95
CA LYS A 224 -8.83 -22.67 14.01
C LYS A 224 -8.61 -21.87 12.72
N ASP A 225 -9.22 -20.70 12.59
CA ASP A 225 -9.09 -19.83 11.42
C ASP A 225 -9.50 -20.54 10.11
N ARG A 226 -10.65 -21.23 10.11
CA ARG A 226 -11.12 -22.02 8.95
C ARG A 226 -12.45 -21.55 8.41
N LYS A 227 -13.36 -21.12 9.29
CA LYS A 227 -14.73 -20.73 8.92
C LYS A 227 -15.16 -19.49 9.70
N GLY A 228 -15.91 -18.63 9.02
CA GLY A 228 -16.55 -17.46 9.63
C GLY A 228 -17.74 -17.84 10.51
N VAL A 229 -18.02 -17.04 11.54
CA VAL A 229 -19.25 -17.12 12.35
C VAL A 229 -20.40 -16.45 11.61
N PHE A 230 -20.19 -15.26 11.08
CA PHE A 230 -20.97 -14.72 9.97
C PHE A 230 -20.49 -15.36 8.66
N LYS A 231 -21.40 -15.50 7.69
CA LYS A 231 -21.08 -16.05 6.36
C LYS A 231 -20.08 -15.13 5.66
N GLN A 232 -18.85 -15.62 5.50
CA GLN A 232 -17.81 -14.94 4.73
C GLN A 232 -17.93 -15.32 3.26
N VAL A 233 -17.72 -14.35 2.38
CA VAL A 233 -17.87 -14.51 0.93
C VAL A 233 -16.48 -14.47 0.29
N LYS A 234 -16.18 -15.47 -0.54
CA LYS A 234 -15.01 -15.48 -1.41
C LYS A 234 -15.44 -14.98 -2.77
N LEU A 235 -15.14 -13.73 -3.08
CA LEU A 235 -15.47 -13.17 -4.38
C LEU A 235 -14.58 -13.82 -5.47
N PRO A 236 -15.15 -14.13 -6.66
CA PRO A 236 -14.37 -14.60 -7.78
C PRO A 236 -13.28 -13.60 -8.15
N PHE A 237 -12.09 -14.11 -8.49
CA PHE A 237 -10.95 -13.25 -8.82
C PHE A 237 -11.26 -12.31 -10.00
N VAL A 238 -12.02 -12.79 -10.99
CA VAL A 238 -12.46 -11.99 -12.14
C VAL A 238 -13.22 -10.76 -11.66
N VAL A 239 -14.19 -10.90 -10.75
CA VAL A 239 -14.98 -9.77 -10.23
C VAL A 239 -14.08 -8.76 -9.51
N THR A 240 -13.27 -9.22 -8.55
CA THR A 240 -12.41 -8.31 -7.79
C THR A 240 -11.36 -7.62 -8.67
N ASN A 241 -10.79 -8.34 -9.62
CA ASN A 241 -9.76 -7.81 -10.50
C ASN A 241 -10.35 -6.87 -11.55
N THR A 242 -11.56 -7.13 -12.07
CA THR A 242 -12.27 -6.22 -12.97
C THR A 242 -12.56 -4.90 -12.27
N ILE A 243 -13.10 -4.91 -11.05
CA ILE A 243 -13.32 -3.68 -10.26
C ILE A 243 -11.99 -2.93 -10.08
N ARG A 244 -10.91 -3.66 -9.73
CA ARG A 244 -9.58 -3.08 -9.53
C ARG A 244 -8.98 -2.45 -10.77
N VAL A 245 -9.10 -3.12 -11.93
CA VAL A 245 -8.59 -2.61 -13.22
C VAL A 245 -9.42 -1.42 -13.68
N LEU A 246 -10.75 -1.50 -13.60
CA LEU A 246 -11.64 -0.39 -13.97
C LEU A 246 -11.39 0.82 -13.07
N PHE A 247 -11.29 0.62 -11.76
CA PHE A 247 -10.98 1.69 -10.82
C PHE A 247 -9.62 2.33 -11.12
N PHE A 248 -8.58 1.53 -11.36
CA PHE A 248 -7.26 2.05 -11.72
C PHE A 248 -7.26 2.80 -13.06
N ALA A 249 -8.00 2.32 -14.05
CA ALA A 249 -8.16 2.99 -15.34
C ALA A 249 -8.91 4.32 -15.19
N ILE A 250 -10.03 4.34 -14.47
CA ILE A 250 -10.79 5.56 -14.18
C ILE A 250 -9.92 6.55 -13.41
N PHE A 251 -9.22 6.11 -12.36
CA PHE A 251 -8.28 6.95 -11.63
C PHE A 251 -7.24 7.57 -12.56
N THR A 252 -6.60 6.77 -13.40
CA THR A 252 -5.56 7.24 -14.33
C THR A 252 -6.12 8.26 -15.32
N VAL A 253 -7.25 7.94 -15.97
CA VAL A 253 -7.92 8.88 -16.89
C VAL A 253 -8.30 10.17 -16.17
N VAL A 254 -8.84 10.06 -14.95
CA VAL A 254 -9.29 11.23 -14.23
C VAL A 254 -8.12 12.15 -13.85
N SER A 255 -7.02 11.56 -13.39
CA SER A 255 -5.80 12.30 -13.06
C SER A 255 -5.20 13.00 -14.28
N PHE A 256 -5.15 12.38 -15.46
CA PHE A 256 -4.58 13.01 -16.66
C PHE A 256 -5.50 14.01 -17.36
N VAL A 257 -6.82 13.83 -17.29
CA VAL A 257 -7.79 14.71 -17.98
C VAL A 257 -8.16 15.92 -17.12
N TRP A 258 -8.37 15.73 -15.81
CA TRP A 258 -8.83 16.78 -14.91
C TRP A 258 -7.80 17.19 -13.84
N ALA A 259 -6.56 16.66 -13.89
CA ALA A 259 -5.53 16.92 -12.88
C ALA A 259 -6.01 16.65 -11.44
N LEU A 260 -6.94 15.70 -11.28
CA LEU A 260 -7.63 15.44 -10.02
C LEU A 260 -7.31 14.03 -9.50
N ASP A 261 -6.99 13.94 -8.21
CA ASP A 261 -6.74 12.68 -7.53
C ASP A 261 -8.00 12.18 -6.80
N ILE A 262 -8.77 11.30 -7.46
CA ILE A 262 -9.99 10.74 -6.87
C ILE A 262 -9.71 9.84 -5.65
N ILE A 263 -8.50 9.29 -5.53
CA ILE A 263 -8.16 8.40 -4.41
C ILE A 263 -8.02 9.22 -3.13
N GLU A 264 -7.63 10.50 -3.21
CA GLU A 264 -7.53 11.39 -2.05
C GLU A 264 -8.83 11.45 -1.23
N PHE A 265 -10.00 11.42 -1.88
CA PHE A 265 -11.31 11.47 -1.20
C PHE A 265 -11.67 10.17 -0.47
N ILE A 266 -11.15 9.03 -0.92
CA ILE A 266 -11.52 7.69 -0.42
C ILE A 266 -10.33 6.91 0.16
N ASP A 267 -9.21 7.58 0.42
CA ASP A 267 -7.98 6.95 0.88
C ASP A 267 -8.16 6.32 2.27
N PRO A 268 -8.15 4.97 2.39
CA PRO A 268 -8.35 4.32 3.67
C PRO A 268 -7.18 4.54 4.64
N PHE A 269 -6.00 4.92 4.16
CA PHE A 269 -4.85 5.21 5.03
C PHE A 269 -5.08 6.46 5.88
N LYS A 270 -6.01 7.35 5.49
CA LYS A 270 -6.40 8.50 6.31
C LYS A 270 -7.04 8.12 7.65
N ILE A 271 -7.44 6.86 7.86
CA ILE A 271 -7.88 6.37 9.17
C ILE A 271 -6.83 6.60 10.28
N TYR A 272 -5.54 6.67 9.91
CA TYR A 272 -4.43 6.96 10.83
C TYR A 272 -4.13 8.46 10.99
N LYS A 273 -4.85 9.32 10.27
CA LYS A 273 -4.84 10.79 10.40
C LYS A 273 -6.28 11.32 10.33
N PRO A 274 -7.15 10.98 11.29
CA PRO A 274 -8.58 11.16 11.13
C PRO A 274 -9.08 12.60 10.99
N GLY A 275 -8.28 13.58 11.42
CA GLY A 275 -8.57 15.00 11.18
C GLY A 275 -8.55 15.43 9.70
N LYS A 276 -8.01 14.60 8.78
CA LYS A 276 -7.98 14.88 7.33
C LYS A 276 -9.10 14.16 6.54
N ILE A 277 -10.04 13.51 7.22
CA ILE A 277 -11.09 12.71 6.58
C ILE A 277 -12.37 13.55 6.45
N GLU A 278 -12.84 13.72 5.21
CA GLU A 278 -14.13 14.34 4.90
C GLU A 278 -15.31 13.36 5.07
N VAL A 279 -16.55 13.89 5.04
CA VAL A 279 -17.77 13.09 5.22
C VAL A 279 -17.84 11.92 4.24
N MET A 280 -17.56 12.16 2.95
CA MET A 280 -17.54 11.10 1.95
C MET A 280 -16.49 10.03 2.24
N GLY A 281 -15.30 10.44 2.70
CA GLY A 281 -14.23 9.53 3.11
C GLY A 281 -14.67 8.64 4.27
N TRP A 282 -15.33 9.21 5.29
CA TRP A 282 -15.87 8.44 6.42
C TRP A 282 -16.92 7.41 6.01
N VAL A 283 -17.84 7.79 5.12
CA VAL A 283 -18.86 6.87 4.59
C VAL A 283 -18.19 5.70 3.86
N PHE A 284 -17.25 5.99 2.96
CA PHE A 284 -16.54 4.96 2.21
C PHE A 284 -15.72 4.05 3.12
N MET A 285 -14.93 4.61 4.04
CA MET A 285 -14.12 3.81 4.98
C MET A 285 -14.98 3.00 5.93
N GLY A 286 -16.06 3.56 6.46
CA GLY A 286 -17.01 2.82 7.30
C GLY A 286 -17.56 1.59 6.56
N GLY A 287 -18.03 1.78 5.32
CA GLY A 287 -18.47 0.70 4.45
C GLY A 287 -17.36 -0.34 4.19
N LEU A 288 -16.14 0.11 3.93
CA LEU A 288 -14.97 -0.74 3.68
C LEU A 288 -14.59 -1.59 4.91
N LEU A 289 -14.61 -1.02 6.11
CA LEU A 289 -14.30 -1.72 7.36
C LEU A 289 -15.38 -2.76 7.69
N VAL A 290 -16.66 -2.40 7.53
CA VAL A 290 -17.77 -3.35 7.69
C VAL A 290 -17.66 -4.48 6.66
N LEU A 291 -17.40 -4.15 5.40
CA LEU A 291 -17.21 -5.14 4.34
C LEU A 291 -16.04 -6.09 4.66
N SER A 292 -15.02 -5.62 5.36
CA SER A 292 -13.86 -6.44 5.77
C SER A 292 -14.22 -7.55 6.77
N ILE A 293 -15.39 -7.51 7.42
CA ILE A 293 -15.89 -8.63 8.26
C ILE A 293 -16.26 -9.84 7.37
N PHE A 294 -16.76 -9.57 6.17
CA PHE A 294 -17.35 -10.57 5.27
C PHE A 294 -16.43 -10.95 4.11
N VAL A 295 -15.67 -9.99 3.60
CA VAL A 295 -14.79 -10.12 2.43
C VAL A 295 -13.34 -9.89 2.85
N TYR A 296 -12.43 -10.73 2.36
CA TYR A 296 -11.02 -10.63 2.70
C TYR A 296 -10.35 -9.45 1.98
N ARG A 297 -9.91 -8.44 2.74
CA ARG A 297 -9.14 -7.27 2.24
C ARG A 297 -9.79 -6.59 1.01
N PRO A 298 -11.01 -6.06 1.14
CA PRO A 298 -11.74 -5.48 0.01
C PRO A 298 -10.97 -4.34 -0.67
N TRP A 299 -10.24 -3.50 0.08
CA TRP A 299 -9.44 -2.43 -0.52
C TRP A 299 -8.30 -2.98 -1.37
N CYS A 300 -7.49 -3.89 -0.80
CA CYS A 300 -6.34 -4.46 -1.48
C CYS A 300 -6.71 -5.27 -2.74
N THR A 301 -7.92 -5.84 -2.77
CA THR A 301 -8.38 -6.71 -3.86
C THR A 301 -9.21 -5.97 -4.92
N MET A 302 -9.89 -4.87 -4.57
CA MET A 302 -10.80 -4.16 -5.48
C MET A 302 -10.37 -2.74 -5.86
N PHE A 303 -9.56 -2.04 -5.07
CA PHE A 303 -9.34 -0.59 -5.29
C PHE A 303 -7.86 -0.20 -5.28
N CYS A 304 -7.03 -0.89 -4.50
CA CYS A 304 -5.63 -0.50 -4.29
C CYS A 304 -4.80 -0.56 -5.59
N PRO A 305 -4.25 0.57 -6.08
CA PRO A 305 -3.37 0.60 -7.26
C PRO A 305 -2.11 -0.27 -7.09
N PHE A 306 -1.46 -0.19 -5.92
CA PHE A 306 -0.35 -1.07 -5.58
C PHE A 306 -0.76 -2.55 -5.53
N GLY A 307 -2.02 -2.82 -5.16
CA GLY A 307 -2.59 -4.15 -5.26
C GLY A 307 -2.57 -4.68 -6.69
N LEU A 308 -2.91 -3.86 -7.69
CA LEU A 308 -2.87 -4.25 -9.09
C LEU A 308 -1.43 -4.49 -9.57
N VAL A 309 -0.54 -3.51 -9.37
CA VAL A 309 0.87 -3.60 -9.79
C VAL A 309 1.56 -4.77 -9.10
N GLY A 310 1.38 -4.92 -7.79
CA GLY A 310 1.94 -6.04 -7.04
C GLY A 310 1.37 -7.41 -7.46
N TRP A 311 0.15 -7.48 -8.02
CA TRP A 311 -0.40 -8.74 -8.55
C TRP A 311 0.29 -9.18 -9.85
N LEU A 312 0.71 -8.21 -10.68
CA LEU A 312 1.50 -8.49 -11.87
C LEU A 312 2.90 -8.98 -11.48
N VAL A 313 3.55 -8.28 -10.55
CA VAL A 313 4.94 -8.61 -10.13
C VAL A 313 5.01 -9.93 -9.36
N GLU A 314 4.02 -10.27 -8.52
CA GLU A 314 4.08 -11.52 -7.73
C GLU A 314 4.08 -12.80 -8.56
N LYS A 315 3.75 -12.74 -9.87
CA LYS A 315 3.84 -13.91 -10.76
C LYS A 315 5.28 -14.38 -10.93
N LEU A 316 6.21 -13.43 -10.86
CA LEU A 316 7.65 -13.65 -10.92
C LEU A 316 8.27 -13.93 -9.55
N ALA A 317 7.46 -13.98 -8.48
CA ALA A 317 7.99 -14.12 -7.12
C ALA A 317 8.85 -15.39 -6.95
N VAL A 318 9.93 -15.34 -6.16
CA VAL A 318 10.82 -16.51 -5.97
C VAL A 318 10.41 -17.41 -4.81
N PHE A 319 10.02 -16.84 -3.66
CA PHE A 319 9.42 -17.58 -2.55
C PHE A 319 7.90 -17.56 -2.64
N LYS A 320 7.30 -18.74 -2.72
CA LYS A 320 5.85 -18.90 -2.84
C LYS A 320 5.36 -20.17 -2.16
N ILE A 321 4.05 -20.27 -1.97
CA ILE A 321 3.43 -21.53 -1.51
C ILE A 321 3.53 -22.56 -2.64
N LYS A 322 4.09 -23.73 -2.29
CA LYS A 322 4.25 -24.90 -3.14
C LYS A 322 3.54 -26.10 -2.53
N VAL A 323 3.07 -26.99 -3.41
CA VAL A 323 2.39 -28.24 -3.06
C VAL A 323 3.32 -29.40 -3.42
N ASP A 324 3.55 -30.27 -2.45
CA ASP A 324 4.11 -31.60 -2.62
C ASP A 324 2.93 -32.55 -2.93
N TYR A 325 2.80 -32.98 -4.19
CA TYR A 325 1.66 -33.78 -4.64
C TYR A 325 1.73 -35.25 -4.20
N ASP A 326 2.91 -35.72 -3.78
CA ASP A 326 3.11 -37.06 -3.25
C ASP A 326 2.51 -37.14 -1.85
N LYS A 327 2.71 -36.09 -1.03
CA LYS A 327 2.07 -35.95 0.30
C LYS A 327 0.63 -35.44 0.24
N CYS A 328 0.18 -34.93 -0.91
CA CYS A 328 -1.15 -34.36 -1.03
C CYS A 328 -2.22 -35.45 -1.13
N THR A 329 -3.20 -35.43 -0.22
CA THR A 329 -4.35 -36.35 -0.20
C THR A 329 -5.56 -35.86 -0.98
N ALA A 330 -5.42 -34.75 -1.73
CA ALA A 330 -6.49 -34.11 -2.49
C ALA A 330 -7.76 -33.71 -1.68
N CYS A 331 -7.65 -33.55 -0.35
CA CYS A 331 -8.80 -33.23 0.51
C CYS A 331 -9.34 -31.78 0.39
N GLN A 332 -8.62 -30.90 -0.32
CA GLN A 332 -8.96 -29.49 -0.56
C GLN A 332 -9.22 -28.65 0.73
N SER A 333 -8.75 -29.10 1.90
CA SER A 333 -8.93 -28.35 3.15
C SER A 333 -8.24 -26.98 3.11
N CYS A 334 -7.08 -26.90 2.44
CA CYS A 334 -6.32 -25.68 2.25
C CYS A 334 -7.05 -24.65 1.37
N ALA A 335 -7.69 -25.09 0.27
CA ALA A 335 -8.50 -24.25 -0.59
C ALA A 335 -9.74 -23.72 0.16
N LYS A 336 -10.40 -24.58 0.93
CA LYS A 336 -11.54 -24.18 1.79
C LYS A 336 -11.13 -23.19 2.88
N ALA A 337 -9.98 -23.38 3.52
CA ALA A 337 -9.48 -22.50 4.58
C ALA A 337 -8.92 -21.16 4.07
N CYS A 338 -8.41 -21.11 2.84
CA CYS A 338 -7.87 -19.89 2.25
C CYS A 338 -8.94 -18.77 2.21
N PRO A 339 -8.64 -17.55 2.67
CA PRO A 339 -9.57 -16.43 2.60
C PRO A 339 -9.91 -15.97 1.17
N THR A 340 -9.02 -16.25 0.21
CA THR A 340 -9.21 -15.94 -1.22
C THR A 340 -9.36 -17.21 -2.05
N THR A 341 -9.56 -17.05 -3.35
CA THR A 341 -9.56 -18.15 -4.34
C THR A 341 -8.15 -18.61 -4.71
N ALA A 342 -7.09 -17.93 -4.24
CA ALA A 342 -5.71 -18.18 -4.67
C ALA A 342 -5.23 -19.60 -4.39
N MET A 343 -5.57 -20.17 -3.22
CA MET A 343 -5.10 -21.52 -2.89
C MET A 343 -5.76 -22.61 -3.77
N ASP A 344 -7.01 -22.43 -4.21
CA ASP A 344 -7.64 -23.37 -5.15
C ASP A 344 -6.88 -23.38 -6.49
N SER A 345 -6.61 -22.19 -7.03
CA SER A 345 -5.82 -22.03 -8.26
C SER A 345 -4.36 -22.48 -8.12
N ILE A 346 -3.76 -22.34 -6.93
CA ILE A 346 -2.41 -22.88 -6.65
C ILE A 346 -2.43 -24.40 -6.64
N LEU A 347 -3.45 -25.00 -6.03
CA LEU A 347 -3.58 -26.46 -5.86
C LEU A 347 -3.83 -27.18 -7.19
N LYS A 348 -4.61 -26.57 -8.09
CA LYS A 348 -4.92 -27.10 -9.43
C LYS A 348 -3.99 -26.59 -10.53
N ARG A 349 -3.13 -25.63 -10.19
CA ARG A 349 -2.18 -24.97 -11.08
C ARG A 349 -2.84 -24.27 -12.28
N ASP A 350 -3.85 -23.46 -12.01
CA ASP A 350 -4.53 -22.64 -13.02
C ASP A 350 -3.56 -21.71 -13.76
N LYS A 351 -3.95 -21.33 -14.99
CA LYS A 351 -3.20 -20.36 -15.82
C LYS A 351 -3.03 -19.02 -15.11
N VAL A 352 -4.11 -18.52 -14.52
CA VAL A 352 -4.14 -17.25 -13.79
C VAL A 352 -4.34 -17.54 -12.31
N ILE A 353 -3.31 -17.24 -11.51
CA ILE A 353 -3.38 -17.42 -10.07
C ILE A 353 -3.81 -16.09 -9.42
N PRO A 354 -4.90 -16.06 -8.65
CA PRO A 354 -5.36 -14.88 -7.89
C PRO A 354 -4.34 -14.39 -6.86
N ASP A 355 -4.62 -13.23 -6.26
CA ASP A 355 -3.79 -12.60 -5.23
C ASP A 355 -3.50 -13.53 -4.03
N CYS A 356 -2.21 -13.79 -3.78
CA CYS A 356 -1.75 -14.54 -2.62
C CYS A 356 -0.97 -13.65 -1.65
N PHE A 357 -1.58 -13.34 -0.50
CA PHE A 357 -0.97 -12.51 0.55
C PHE A 357 -0.04 -13.28 1.51
N ALA A 358 0.29 -14.54 1.19
CA ALA A 358 1.17 -15.38 2.01
C ALA A 358 0.80 -15.38 3.51
N CYS A 359 -0.50 -15.46 3.84
CA CYS A 359 -0.97 -15.39 5.24
C CYS A 359 -0.77 -16.70 6.02
N GLY A 360 -0.43 -17.79 5.34
CA GLY A 360 -0.10 -19.07 5.97
C GLY A 360 -1.29 -19.91 6.45
N THR A 361 -2.54 -19.45 6.30
CA THR A 361 -3.73 -20.23 6.69
C THR A 361 -3.78 -21.60 5.98
N CYS A 362 -3.38 -21.66 4.71
CA CYS A 362 -3.35 -22.93 3.98
C CYS A 362 -2.32 -23.91 4.56
N LEU A 363 -1.13 -23.44 4.95
CA LEU A 363 -0.10 -24.29 5.57
C LEU A 363 -0.59 -24.89 6.88
N GLU A 364 -1.17 -24.09 7.78
CA GLU A 364 -1.71 -24.57 9.06
C GLU A 364 -2.85 -25.58 8.87
N SER A 365 -3.71 -25.35 7.87
CA SER A 365 -4.88 -26.20 7.65
C SER A 365 -4.57 -27.56 7.01
N CYS A 366 -3.35 -27.74 6.48
CA CYS A 366 -2.93 -28.93 5.75
C CYS A 366 -2.47 -30.02 6.73
N LYS A 367 -3.32 -31.03 6.96
CA LYS A 367 -3.02 -32.12 7.88
C LYS A 367 -1.89 -33.04 7.41
N SER A 368 -1.68 -33.16 6.09
CA SER A 368 -0.64 -34.04 5.53
C SER A 368 0.73 -33.37 5.40
N GLY A 369 0.87 -32.10 5.79
CA GLY A 369 2.14 -31.37 5.66
C GLY A 369 2.60 -31.16 4.22
N ALA A 370 1.71 -31.28 3.23
CA ALA A 370 2.02 -31.19 1.80
C ALA A 370 2.32 -29.77 1.30
N LEU A 371 2.08 -28.74 2.13
CA LEU A 371 2.28 -27.34 1.74
C LEU A 371 3.52 -26.76 2.41
N THR A 372 4.37 -26.13 1.60
CA THR A 372 5.54 -25.39 2.10
C THR A 372 5.61 -24.01 1.47
N PHE A 373 6.14 -23.05 2.22
CA PHE A 373 6.53 -21.75 1.68
C PHE A 373 8.02 -21.85 1.34
N SER A 374 8.38 -21.98 0.08
CA SER A 374 9.76 -22.33 -0.33
C SER A 374 10.14 -21.69 -1.65
N PHE A 375 11.45 -21.68 -1.93
CA PHE A 375 12.00 -21.19 -3.18
C PHE A 375 11.63 -22.12 -4.35
N GLY A 376 11.43 -21.51 -5.52
CA GLY A 376 11.35 -22.21 -6.81
C GLY A 376 9.97 -22.23 -7.46
N LYS A 377 9.84 -23.03 -8.52
CA LYS A 377 8.62 -23.13 -9.35
C LYS A 377 7.55 -24.02 -8.68
N ARG A 378 6.28 -23.76 -9.00
CA ARG A 378 5.15 -24.64 -8.64
C ARG A 378 5.08 -25.80 -9.63
N LEU A 379 4.99 -27.01 -9.10
CA LEU A 379 4.82 -28.24 -9.89
C LEU A 379 3.39 -28.33 -10.43
N GLN A 380 3.21 -29.08 -11.51
CA GLN A 380 1.89 -29.47 -12.00
C GLN A 380 1.34 -30.61 -11.15
N PRO A 381 0.03 -30.63 -10.86
CA PRO A 381 -0.58 -31.78 -10.22
C PRO A 381 -0.52 -33.01 -11.14
N PRO A 382 -0.40 -34.23 -10.59
CA PRO A 382 -0.58 -35.46 -11.35
C PRO A 382 -1.94 -35.48 -12.06
N ALA A 383 -2.01 -36.12 -13.23
CA ALA A 383 -3.26 -36.27 -13.97
C ALA A 383 -4.34 -36.89 -13.08
N LYS A 384 -5.57 -36.36 -13.16
CA LYS A 384 -6.75 -36.82 -12.41
C LYS A 384 -6.65 -36.76 -10.87
N LYS A 385 -5.63 -36.11 -10.29
CA LYS A 385 -5.46 -36.00 -8.83
C LYS A 385 -6.67 -35.39 -8.11
N PHE A 386 -7.42 -34.53 -8.80
CA PHE A 386 -8.56 -33.79 -8.24
C PHE A 386 -9.88 -34.09 -8.95
N ASP A 387 -9.92 -35.10 -9.83
CA ASP A 387 -11.13 -35.55 -10.51
C ASP A 387 -11.82 -36.52 -9.54
N ARG A 388 -12.78 -36.00 -8.77
CA ARG A 388 -13.61 -36.78 -7.85
C ARG A 388 -15.06 -36.41 -8.00
#